data_AF-A0A7M2YB83-F1
#
_entry.id   AF-A0A7M2YB83-F1
#
_cell.length_a   1.000
_cell.length_b   1.000
_cell.length_c   1.000
_cell.angle_alpha   90.00
_cell.angle_beta   90.00
_cell.angle_gamma   90.00
#
_symmetry.space_group_name_H-M   'P 1'
#
loop_
_entity.id
_entity.type
_entity.pdbx_description
1 polymer ?
#
loop_
_entity_poly.entity_id
_entity_poly.type
_entity_poly.pdbx_seq_one_letter_code
_entity_poly.pdbx_strand_id
1 'polypeptide(L)'
;MILSLTRNSKPAFFVGLFLLIIPNLHLWTSFIGKESILFVALVVMTEKLLQRRIKSASFVLSFLLIALIRPHVAVVLLVALMIAYMWKGNLGVKEKMGVGVISLFCFLGIYLLLKKIAFIRTNPWKRIIHIYDYHIKGLKKTDAYVPLDEYHLPYKIFTFYFRPLPFEKTGWLYQIWSIENLILLLISGGVFYIAVRNFKTIKWGLYEVFASLTILLLAVMYVYAYANYGLIARTKIMAMPFLYIFMVKIFAQVIPREPN
;
A
#
# COMPACT_ATOMS: atom_id res chain seq x y z
N MET A 1 -15.39 9.81 -3.16
CA MET A 1 -14.15 9.59 -3.96
C MET A 1 -14.32 8.52 -5.04
N ILE A 2 -14.68 7.27 -4.71
CA ILE A 2 -14.88 6.22 -5.73
C ILE A 2 -16.04 6.60 -6.67
N LEU A 3 -17.17 7.04 -6.13
CA LEU A 3 -18.31 7.57 -6.89
C LEU A 3 -17.94 8.68 -7.90
N SER A 4 -17.02 9.58 -7.54
CA SER A 4 -16.58 10.65 -8.45
C SER A 4 -15.64 10.15 -9.55
N LEU A 5 -14.93 9.05 -9.31
CA LEU A 5 -14.03 8.44 -10.30
C LEU A 5 -14.78 7.53 -11.29
N THR A 6 -15.88 6.92 -10.83
CA THR A 6 -16.60 5.88 -11.59
C THR A 6 -17.90 6.39 -12.22
N ARG A 7 -18.21 7.69 -12.10
CA ARG A 7 -19.46 8.31 -12.57
C ARG A 7 -19.79 8.02 -14.05
N ASN A 8 -18.78 7.74 -14.88
CA ASN A 8 -18.94 7.49 -16.33
C ASN A 8 -18.77 6.03 -16.75
N SER A 9 -18.60 5.08 -15.82
CA SER A 9 -18.45 3.66 -16.17
C SER A 9 -19.10 2.76 -15.12
N LYS A 10 -20.28 2.23 -15.44
CA LYS A 10 -21.02 1.26 -14.62
C LYS A 10 -20.14 0.11 -14.08
N PRO A 11 -19.28 -0.55 -14.89
CA PRO A 11 -18.52 -1.69 -14.36
C PRO A 11 -17.42 -1.28 -13.38
N ALA A 12 -16.77 -0.12 -13.57
CA ALA A 12 -15.79 0.37 -12.60
C ALA A 12 -16.44 0.80 -11.28
N PHE A 13 -17.69 1.28 -11.33
CA PHE A 13 -18.48 1.59 -10.14
C PHE A 13 -18.77 0.32 -9.32
N PHE A 14 -19.22 -0.75 -9.98
CA PHE A 14 -19.44 -2.04 -9.31
C PHE A 14 -18.15 -2.58 -8.69
N VAL A 15 -17.03 -2.56 -9.43
CA VAL A 15 -15.72 -3.00 -8.89
C VAL A 15 -15.34 -2.18 -7.65
N GLY A 16 -15.50 -0.85 -7.70
CA GLY A 16 -15.22 0.01 -6.55
C GLY A 16 -16.11 -0.27 -5.34
N LEU A 17 -17.40 -0.56 -5.56
CA LEU A 17 -18.34 -0.93 -4.50
C LEU A 17 -17.98 -2.29 -3.88
N PHE A 18 -17.70 -3.29 -4.70
CA PHE A 18 -17.30 -4.62 -4.23
C PHE A 18 -16.00 -4.58 -3.42
N LEU A 19 -15.01 -3.80 -3.86
CA LEU A 19 -13.75 -3.64 -3.13
C LEU A 19 -13.94 -2.97 -1.75
N LEU A 20 -14.93 -2.09 -1.61
CA LEU A 20 -15.23 -1.45 -0.33
C LEU A 20 -15.87 -2.42 0.67
N ILE A 21 -16.63 -3.42 0.22
CA ILE A 21 -17.39 -4.36 1.06
C ILE A 21 -16.51 -5.52 1.57
N ILE A 22 -15.22 -5.54 1.23
CA ILE A 22 -14.30 -6.61 1.64
C ILE A 22 -14.23 -6.72 3.18
N PRO A 23 -14.62 -7.86 3.79
CA PRO A 23 -14.73 -7.99 5.23
C PRO A 23 -13.45 -7.71 6.02
N ASN A 24 -12.25 -8.01 5.50
CA ASN A 24 -11.00 -7.68 6.17
C ASN A 24 -10.84 -6.18 6.44
N LEU A 25 -11.22 -5.31 5.49
CA LEU A 25 -11.19 -3.87 5.72
C LEU A 25 -12.12 -3.48 6.87
N HIS A 26 -13.34 -4.00 6.88
CA HIS A 26 -14.32 -3.72 7.92
C HIS A 26 -13.89 -4.29 9.28
N LEU A 27 -13.33 -5.49 9.32
CA LEU A 27 -12.90 -6.15 10.54
C LEU A 27 -11.85 -5.31 11.27
N TRP A 28 -10.82 -4.89 10.57
CA TRP A 28 -9.72 -4.13 11.20
C TRP A 28 -10.01 -2.64 11.37
N THR A 29 -10.98 -2.07 10.65
CA THR A 29 -11.43 -0.66 10.85
C THR A 29 -12.53 -0.53 11.90
N SER A 30 -13.29 -1.59 12.18
CA SER A 30 -14.34 -1.59 13.23
C SER A 30 -13.78 -1.69 14.64
N PHE A 31 -12.60 -2.28 14.83
CA PHE A 31 -11.92 -2.24 16.13
C PHE A 31 -11.49 -0.82 16.49
N ILE A 32 -11.78 -0.41 17.73
CA ILE A 32 -11.30 0.87 18.29
C ILE A 32 -9.78 0.78 18.40
N GLY A 33 -9.08 1.29 17.39
CA GLY A 33 -7.63 1.16 17.30
C GLY A 33 -7.00 2.22 16.40
N LYS A 34 -5.67 2.26 16.44
CA LYS A 34 -4.86 3.19 15.63
C LYS A 34 -5.05 2.97 14.12
N GLU A 35 -5.49 1.77 13.71
CA GLU A 35 -5.66 1.40 12.31
C GLU A 35 -6.84 2.12 11.65
N SER A 36 -7.94 2.36 12.36
CA SER A 36 -9.11 3.05 11.81
C SER A 36 -8.81 4.51 11.49
N ILE A 37 -8.13 5.20 12.42
CA ILE A 37 -7.65 6.59 12.22
C ILE A 37 -6.64 6.64 11.07
N LEU A 38 -5.71 5.67 11.03
CA LEU A 38 -4.73 5.57 9.96
C LEU A 38 -5.40 5.36 8.59
N PHE A 39 -6.40 4.49 8.51
CA PHE A 39 -7.12 4.23 7.27
C PHE A 39 -7.82 5.48 6.76
N VAL A 40 -8.49 6.24 7.63
CA VAL A 40 -9.10 7.53 7.27
C VAL A 40 -8.04 8.50 6.75
N ALA A 41 -6.90 8.63 7.43
CA ALA A 41 -5.81 9.50 6.97
C ALA A 41 -5.27 9.08 5.60
N LEU A 42 -5.10 7.78 5.33
CA LEU A 42 -4.66 7.27 4.04
C LEU A 42 -5.67 7.56 2.92
N VAL A 43 -6.97 7.40 3.19
CA VAL A 43 -8.04 7.70 2.24
C VAL A 43 -8.10 9.21 1.93
N VAL A 44 -8.08 10.07 2.95
CA VAL A 44 -8.10 11.53 2.78
C VAL A 44 -6.85 12.01 2.04
N MET A 45 -5.67 11.51 2.40
CA MET A 45 -4.42 11.80 1.69
C MET A 45 -4.54 11.43 0.20
N THR A 46 -5.07 10.24 -0.08
CA THR A 46 -5.25 9.76 -1.44
C THR A 46 -6.25 10.61 -2.24
N GLU A 47 -7.36 11.01 -1.62
CA GLU A 47 -8.35 11.90 -2.23
C GLU A 47 -7.74 13.25 -2.62
N LYS A 48 -7.01 13.89 -1.69
CA LYS A 48 -6.37 15.18 -1.96
C LYS A 48 -5.29 15.07 -3.01
N LEU A 49 -4.59 13.94 -3.09
CA LEU A 49 -3.63 13.68 -4.16
C LEU A 49 -4.31 13.54 -5.52
N LEU A 50 -5.44 12.84 -5.60
CA LEU A 50 -6.24 12.73 -6.84
C LEU A 50 -6.77 14.09 -7.30
N GLN A 51 -7.18 14.95 -6.35
CA GLN A 51 -7.61 16.34 -6.63
C GLN A 51 -6.43 17.28 -6.93
N ARG A 52 -5.18 16.80 -6.91
CA ARG A 52 -3.94 17.60 -7.01
C ARG A 52 -3.82 18.71 -5.94
N ARG A 53 -4.52 18.57 -4.81
CA ARG A 53 -4.54 19.53 -3.69
C ARG A 53 -3.54 19.14 -2.60
N ILE A 54 -2.28 18.92 -2.98
CA ILE A 54 -1.22 18.50 -2.03
C ILE A 54 -0.88 19.56 -0.97
N LYS A 55 -1.10 20.85 -1.26
CA LYS A 55 -0.87 21.94 -0.31
C LYS A 55 -2.05 22.15 0.66
N SER A 56 -3.11 21.35 0.56
CA SER A 56 -4.27 21.49 1.45
C SER A 56 -3.92 21.10 2.88
N ALA A 57 -4.48 21.82 3.85
CA ALA A 57 -4.31 21.50 5.27
C ALA A 57 -4.71 20.04 5.57
N SER A 58 -5.76 19.53 4.93
CA SER A 58 -6.19 18.13 5.08
C SER A 58 -5.14 17.13 4.61
N PHE A 59 -4.41 17.40 3.52
CA PHE A 59 -3.34 16.52 3.05
C PHE A 59 -2.18 16.50 4.05
N VAL A 60 -1.73 17.67 4.49
CA VAL A 60 -0.62 17.81 5.45
C VAL A 60 -0.98 17.16 6.78
N LEU A 61 -2.17 17.41 7.31
CA LEU A 61 -2.65 16.82 8.56
C LEU A 61 -2.73 15.29 8.45
N SER A 62 -3.26 14.77 7.34
CA SER A 62 -3.33 13.32 7.11
C SER A 62 -1.93 12.69 7.06
N PHE A 63 -0.99 13.34 6.37
CA PHE A 63 0.40 12.86 6.31
C PHE A 63 1.07 12.89 7.69
N LEU A 64 0.88 13.96 8.48
CA LEU A 64 1.42 14.06 9.84
C LEU A 64 0.84 12.98 10.77
N LEU A 65 -0.47 12.69 10.68
CA LEU A 65 -1.10 11.61 11.43
C LEU A 65 -0.49 10.24 11.05
N ILE A 66 -0.28 9.99 9.76
CA ILE A 66 0.38 8.76 9.30
C ILE A 66 1.81 8.70 9.84
N ALA A 67 2.56 9.80 9.80
CA ALA A 67 3.93 9.87 10.30
C ALA A 67 4.03 9.64 11.82
N LEU A 68 3.06 10.15 12.58
CA LEU A 68 3.00 9.98 14.03
C LEU A 68 2.66 8.54 14.43
N ILE A 69 1.68 7.93 13.75
CA ILE A 69 1.21 6.58 14.08
C ILE A 69 2.16 5.52 13.51
N ARG A 70 2.61 5.69 12.26
CA ARG A 70 3.46 4.75 11.51
C ARG A 70 4.53 5.51 10.69
N PRO A 71 5.64 5.93 11.33
CA PRO A 71 6.68 6.72 10.66
C PRO A 71 7.28 6.02 9.44
N HIS A 72 7.43 4.69 9.48
CA HIS A 72 7.94 3.91 8.36
C HIS A 72 7.03 3.96 7.12
N VAL A 73 5.69 3.95 7.31
CA VAL A 73 4.72 4.09 6.21
C VAL A 73 4.80 5.48 5.60
N ALA A 74 4.90 6.51 6.44
CA ALA A 74 5.04 7.89 5.96
C ALA A 74 6.31 8.08 5.11
N VAL A 75 7.43 7.45 5.46
CA VAL A 75 8.65 7.44 4.61
C VAL A 75 8.35 6.86 3.25
N VAL A 76 7.74 5.67 3.21
CA VAL A 76 7.43 4.98 1.94
C VAL A 76 6.54 5.85 1.06
N LEU A 77 5.51 6.46 1.65
CA LEU A 77 4.61 7.37 0.93
C LEU A 77 5.35 8.62 0.41
N LEU A 78 6.24 9.20 1.21
CA LEU A 78 7.01 10.37 0.81
C LEU A 78 7.96 10.05 -0.36
N VAL A 79 8.65 8.92 -0.29
CA VAL A 79 9.56 8.44 -1.35
C VAL A 79 8.78 8.17 -2.63
N ALA A 80 7.66 7.45 -2.55
CA ALA A 80 6.81 7.19 -3.71
C ALA A 80 6.26 8.49 -4.33
N LEU A 81 5.86 9.46 -3.49
CA LEU A 81 5.36 10.75 -3.93
C LEU A 81 6.45 11.57 -4.63
N MET A 82 7.66 11.60 -4.08
CA MET A 82 8.80 12.28 -4.67
C MET A 82 9.12 11.73 -6.06
N ILE A 83 9.27 10.41 -6.19
CA ILE A 83 9.57 9.77 -7.48
C ILE A 83 8.44 10.07 -8.49
N ALA A 84 7.17 9.99 -8.06
CA ALA A 84 6.04 10.29 -8.92
C ALA A 84 6.02 11.76 -9.40
N TYR A 85 6.36 12.73 -8.53
CA TYR A 85 6.49 14.14 -8.91
C TYR A 85 7.70 14.41 -9.82
N MET A 86 8.82 13.71 -9.60
CA MET A 86 9.98 13.84 -10.48
C MET A 86 9.63 13.39 -11.90
N TRP A 87 8.91 12.27 -12.03
CA TRP A 87 8.56 11.67 -13.31
C TRP A 87 7.37 12.34 -14.03
N LYS A 88 6.29 12.64 -13.30
CA LYS A 88 5.01 13.11 -13.89
C LYS A 88 4.52 14.45 -13.33
N GLY A 89 5.25 15.04 -12.38
CA GLY A 89 4.92 16.34 -11.84
C GLY A 89 5.17 17.45 -12.86
N ASN A 90 4.20 18.34 -13.00
CA ASN A 90 4.29 19.57 -13.79
C ASN A 90 4.98 20.71 -13.00
N LEU A 91 5.87 20.35 -12.08
CA LEU A 91 6.58 21.29 -11.22
C LEU A 91 7.81 21.82 -11.93
N GLY A 92 8.13 23.09 -11.71
CA GLY A 92 9.37 23.69 -12.19
C GLY A 92 10.59 22.98 -11.59
N VAL A 93 11.73 23.03 -12.29
CA VAL A 93 12.98 22.36 -11.85
C VAL A 93 13.36 22.73 -10.41
N LYS A 94 13.15 24.00 -10.02
CA LYS A 94 13.40 24.51 -8.67
C LYS A 94 12.52 23.85 -7.60
N GLU A 95 11.25 23.61 -7.90
CA GLU A 95 10.30 22.97 -6.99
C GLU A 95 10.60 21.46 -6.86
N LYS A 96 11.04 20.81 -7.94
CA LYS A 96 11.52 19.41 -7.91
C LYS A 96 12.75 19.27 -7.01
N MET A 97 13.70 20.20 -7.10
CA MET A 97 14.86 20.23 -6.20
C MET A 97 14.45 20.45 -4.74
N GLY A 98 13.52 21.38 -4.47
CA GLY A 98 13.02 21.63 -3.12
C GLY A 98 12.37 20.41 -2.48
N VAL A 99 11.51 19.70 -3.22
CA VAL A 99 10.90 18.44 -2.75
C VAL A 99 11.96 17.37 -2.49
N GLY A 100 12.98 17.27 -3.35
CA GLY A 100 14.07 16.31 -3.17
C GLY A 100 14.90 16.57 -1.92
N VAL A 101 15.24 17.82 -1.65
CA VAL A 101 15.98 18.22 -0.44
C VAL A 101 15.15 17.95 0.82
N ILE A 102 13.87 18.33 0.84
CA ILE A 102 12.97 18.07 1.98
C ILE A 102 12.86 16.57 2.24
N SER A 103 12.72 15.76 1.18
CA SER A 103 12.65 14.30 1.31
C SER A 103 13.94 13.70 1.87
N LEU A 104 15.10 14.19 1.44
CA LEU A 104 16.41 13.78 1.97
C LEU A 104 16.51 14.09 3.47
N PHE A 105 16.08 15.29 3.90
CA PHE A 105 16.06 15.66 5.31
C PHE A 105 15.07 14.83 6.13
N CYS A 106 13.88 14.54 5.61
CA CYS A 106 12.93 13.63 6.27
C CYS A 106 13.48 12.21 6.40
N PHE A 107 14.11 11.69 5.35
CA PHE A 107 14.76 10.37 5.37
C PHE A 107 15.89 10.33 6.40
N LEU A 108 16.77 11.35 6.40
CA LEU A 108 17.87 11.45 7.34
C LEU A 108 17.37 11.59 8.79
N GLY A 109 16.33 12.41 9.01
CA GLY A 109 15.71 12.58 10.32
C GLY A 109 15.14 11.26 10.86
N ILE A 110 14.45 10.50 10.01
CA ILE A 110 13.89 9.20 10.40
C ILE A 110 14.98 8.16 10.61
N TYR A 111 16.03 8.15 9.79
CA TYR A 111 17.22 7.31 10.00
C TYR A 111 17.88 7.60 11.36
N LEU A 112 18.06 8.88 11.72
CA LEU A 112 18.65 9.28 13.00
C LEU A 112 17.75 8.90 14.19
N LEU A 113 16.43 9.07 14.06
CA LEU A 113 15.47 8.63 15.07
C LEU A 113 15.51 7.12 15.28
N LEU A 114 15.52 6.34 14.19
CA LEU A 114 15.65 4.88 14.25
C LEU A 114 16.98 4.47 14.88
N LYS A 115 18.09 5.15 14.54
CA LYS A 115 19.41 4.91 15.15
C LYS A 115 19.39 5.12 16.67
N LYS A 116 18.68 6.15 17.13
CA LYS A 116 18.57 6.50 18.55
C LYS A 116 17.67 5.53 19.32
N ILE A 117 16.48 5.22 18.79
CA ILE A 117 15.53 4.26 19.37
C ILE A 117 16.15 2.87 19.45
N ALA A 118 16.91 2.50 18.43
CA ALA A 118 17.55 1.20 18.43
C ALA A 118 18.78 1.15 19.34
N PHE A 119 19.39 2.20 19.91
CA PHE A 119 20.71 2.03 20.59
C PHE A 119 21.75 1.37 19.66
N ILE A 120 21.88 1.86 18.42
CA ILE A 120 22.82 1.30 17.45
C ILE A 120 24.24 1.77 17.78
N ARG A 121 24.95 1.02 18.63
CA ARG A 121 26.41 1.09 18.78
C ARG A 121 27.17 0.20 17.78
N THR A 122 26.48 -0.70 17.07
CA THR A 122 27.07 -1.69 16.14
C THR A 122 26.71 -1.41 14.67
N ASN A 123 27.35 -2.12 13.73
CA ASN A 123 27.09 -2.01 12.29
C ASN A 123 25.58 -2.22 11.98
N PRO A 124 24.89 -1.26 11.33
CA PRO A 124 23.45 -1.31 11.08
C PRO A 124 22.99 -2.55 10.31
N TRP A 125 23.83 -3.06 9.40
CA TRP A 125 23.51 -4.25 8.61
C TRP A 125 23.34 -5.51 9.45
N LYS A 126 24.28 -5.79 10.36
CA LYS A 126 24.23 -6.97 11.24
C LYS A 126 23.00 -6.93 12.16
N ARG A 127 22.58 -5.71 12.54
CA ARG A 127 21.42 -5.54 13.40
C ARG A 127 20.11 -5.78 12.69
N ILE A 128 19.96 -5.32 11.45
CA ILE A 128 18.75 -5.58 10.65
C ILE A 128 18.56 -7.09 10.49
N ILE A 129 19.64 -7.81 10.18
CA ILE A 129 19.63 -9.27 10.09
C ILE A 129 19.25 -9.90 11.43
N HIS A 130 19.84 -9.45 12.54
CA HIS A 130 19.52 -9.98 13.86
C HIS A 130 18.05 -9.73 14.28
N ILE A 131 17.49 -8.55 14.01
CA ILE A 131 16.08 -8.23 14.28
C ILE A 131 15.16 -9.11 13.43
N TYR A 132 15.51 -9.29 12.16
CA TYR A 132 14.78 -10.16 11.25
C TYR A 132 14.77 -11.61 11.74
N ASP A 133 15.93 -12.16 12.10
CA ASP A 133 16.07 -13.52 12.63
C ASP A 133 15.31 -13.71 13.94
N TYR A 134 15.34 -12.70 14.82
CA TYR A 134 14.59 -12.71 16.07
C TYR A 134 13.08 -12.74 15.82
N HIS A 135 12.58 -11.92 14.90
CA HIS A 135 11.16 -11.90 14.52
C HIS A 135 10.74 -13.24 13.91
N ILE A 136 11.54 -13.82 13.01
CA ILE A 136 11.22 -15.13 12.42
C ILE A 136 11.19 -16.21 13.48
N LYS A 137 12.21 -16.29 14.36
CA LYS A 137 12.26 -17.30 15.43
C LYS A 137 11.06 -17.20 16.38
N GLY A 138 10.61 -15.98 16.68
CA GLY A 138 9.40 -15.75 17.48
C GLY A 138 8.13 -16.19 16.76
N LEU A 139 7.99 -15.86 15.48
CA LEU A 139 6.80 -16.16 14.69
C LEU A 139 6.72 -17.64 14.26
N LYS A 140 7.86 -18.33 14.08
CA LYS A 140 7.93 -19.78 13.79
C LYS A 140 7.18 -20.63 14.81
N LYS A 141 7.03 -20.15 16.04
CA LYS A 141 6.31 -20.84 17.12
C LYS A 141 4.78 -20.67 17.06
N THR A 142 4.26 -19.92 16.09
CA THR A 142 2.83 -19.61 15.97
C THR A 142 2.18 -20.41 14.85
N ASP A 143 0.95 -20.90 15.06
CA ASP A 143 0.20 -21.68 14.06
C ASP A 143 -0.08 -20.92 12.76
N ALA A 144 -0.03 -19.60 12.83
CA ALA A 144 -0.25 -18.67 11.71
C ALA A 144 1.03 -18.27 10.98
N TYR A 145 2.15 -18.94 11.24
CA TYR A 145 3.45 -18.68 10.61
C TYR A 145 3.43 -18.91 9.08
N VAL A 146 4.21 -18.08 8.38
CA VAL A 146 4.43 -18.12 6.94
C VAL A 146 5.94 -18.10 6.69
N PRO A 147 6.52 -19.11 6.01
CA PRO A 147 7.96 -19.18 5.75
C PRO A 147 8.39 -18.23 4.62
N LEU A 148 8.28 -16.92 4.87
CA LEU A 148 8.73 -15.88 3.92
C LEU A 148 10.25 -15.88 3.74
N ASP A 149 11.02 -16.51 4.63
CA ASP A 149 12.47 -16.67 4.54
C ASP A 149 12.90 -17.55 3.36
N GLU A 150 12.11 -18.59 3.06
CA GLU A 150 12.42 -19.57 2.01
C GLU A 150 12.01 -19.09 0.62
N TYR A 151 11.18 -18.05 0.53
CA TYR A 151 10.57 -17.59 -0.70
C TYR A 151 11.45 -16.60 -1.47
N HIS A 152 11.39 -16.63 -2.81
CA HIS A 152 11.95 -15.55 -3.63
C HIS A 152 11.10 -14.28 -3.51
N LEU A 153 11.70 -13.11 -3.76
CA LEU A 153 11.04 -11.81 -3.58
C LEU A 153 9.67 -11.68 -4.29
N PRO A 154 9.50 -12.10 -5.56
CA PRO A 154 8.19 -12.03 -6.21
C PRO A 154 7.13 -12.87 -5.51
N TYR A 155 7.52 -14.07 -5.04
CA TYR A 155 6.61 -14.97 -4.32
C TYR A 155 6.30 -14.45 -2.91
N LYS A 156 7.22 -13.74 -2.25
CA LYS A 156 6.94 -13.02 -1.00
C LYS A 156 5.88 -11.94 -1.20
N ILE A 157 6.01 -11.11 -2.24
CA ILE A 157 5.04 -10.05 -2.56
C ILE A 157 3.68 -10.66 -2.90
N PHE A 158 3.66 -11.74 -3.68
CA PHE A 158 2.44 -12.50 -3.95
C PHE A 158 1.79 -12.99 -2.66
N THR A 159 2.58 -13.56 -1.75
CA THR A 159 2.11 -14.05 -0.46
C THR A 159 1.51 -12.93 0.40
N PHE A 160 2.14 -11.75 0.40
CA PHE A 160 1.63 -10.59 1.14
C PHE A 160 0.26 -10.12 0.65
N TYR A 161 0.02 -10.11 -0.67
CA TYR A 161 -1.22 -9.60 -1.24
C TYR A 161 -2.33 -10.63 -1.44
N PHE A 162 -1.99 -11.89 -1.70
CA PHE A 162 -2.95 -12.86 -2.22
C PHE A 162 -3.05 -14.15 -1.41
N ARG A 163 -2.22 -14.33 -0.37
CA ARG A 163 -2.31 -15.50 0.52
C ARG A 163 -2.84 -15.11 1.91
N PRO A 164 -3.56 -16.02 2.61
CA PRO A 164 -3.83 -17.41 2.24
C PRO A 164 -4.83 -17.54 1.09
N LEU A 165 -4.68 -18.59 0.27
CA LEU A 165 -5.68 -19.02 -0.70
C LEU A 165 -6.67 -20.02 -0.06
N PRO A 166 -7.84 -20.28 -0.69
CA PRO A 166 -8.80 -21.23 -0.14
C PRO A 166 -8.13 -22.60 0.08
N PHE A 167 -8.49 -23.24 1.20
CA PHE A 167 -7.97 -24.55 1.62
C PHE A 167 -6.49 -24.59 2.06
N GLU A 168 -5.76 -23.47 2.09
CA GLU A 168 -4.36 -23.46 2.57
C GLU A 168 -4.23 -23.54 4.10
N LYS A 169 -5.17 -22.95 4.84
CA LYS A 169 -5.17 -22.93 6.32
C LYS A 169 -6.56 -23.25 6.84
N THR A 170 -6.60 -24.04 7.90
CA THR A 170 -7.82 -24.39 8.62
C THR A 170 -8.16 -23.32 9.64
N GLY A 171 -9.44 -22.96 9.72
CA GLY A 171 -9.97 -21.95 10.66
C GLY A 171 -10.90 -20.96 9.97
N TRP A 172 -11.98 -20.59 10.66
CA TRP A 172 -13.06 -19.78 10.11
C TRP A 172 -12.59 -18.40 9.60
N LEU A 173 -11.68 -17.73 10.34
CA LEU A 173 -11.08 -16.46 9.91
C LEU A 173 -10.23 -16.60 8.65
N TYR A 174 -9.45 -17.68 8.54
CA TYR A 174 -8.62 -17.92 7.35
C TYR A 174 -9.46 -18.20 6.11
N GLN A 175 -10.61 -18.86 6.27
CA GLN A 175 -11.55 -19.08 5.18
C GLN A 175 -12.09 -17.75 4.64
N ILE A 176 -12.53 -16.83 5.51
CA ILE A 176 -12.99 -15.50 5.11
C ILE A 176 -11.88 -14.74 4.38
N TRP A 177 -10.68 -14.65 4.97
CA TRP A 177 -9.54 -13.98 4.33
C TRP A 177 -9.14 -14.63 3.02
N SER A 178 -9.28 -15.95 2.90
CA SER A 178 -8.92 -16.67 1.67
C SER A 178 -9.85 -16.40 0.49
N ILE A 179 -11.16 -16.28 0.75
CA ILE A 179 -12.14 -15.92 -0.27
C ILE A 179 -11.88 -14.49 -0.75
N GLU A 180 -11.65 -13.57 0.18
CA GLU A 180 -11.33 -12.18 -0.16
C GLU A 180 -10.03 -12.07 -0.96
N ASN A 181 -9.00 -12.81 -0.57
CA ASN A 181 -7.73 -12.83 -1.26
C ASN A 181 -7.86 -13.42 -2.67
N LEU A 182 -8.69 -14.45 -2.85
CA LEU A 182 -8.99 -15.01 -4.15
C LEU A 182 -9.71 -13.97 -5.03
N ILE A 183 -10.71 -13.27 -4.51
CA ILE A 183 -11.39 -12.20 -5.23
C ILE A 183 -10.40 -11.10 -5.62
N LEU A 184 -9.56 -10.65 -4.67
CA LEU A 184 -8.55 -9.66 -4.93
C LEU A 184 -7.55 -10.13 -5.99
N LEU A 185 -7.16 -11.41 -5.96
CA LEU A 185 -6.28 -12.03 -6.95
C LEU A 185 -6.91 -12.02 -8.34
N LEU A 186 -8.19 -12.41 -8.47
CA LEU A 186 -8.90 -12.41 -9.75
C LEU A 186 -9.05 -11.00 -10.32
N ILE A 187 -9.43 -10.02 -9.50
CA ILE A 187 -9.52 -8.61 -9.92
C ILE A 187 -8.14 -8.07 -10.30
N SER A 188 -7.12 -8.33 -9.48
CA SER A 188 -5.75 -7.88 -9.75
C SER A 188 -5.19 -8.50 -11.02
N GLY A 189 -5.42 -9.79 -11.25
CA GLY A 189 -5.01 -10.53 -12.43
C GLY A 189 -5.70 -10.01 -13.69
N GLY A 190 -7.01 -9.74 -13.62
CA GLY A 190 -7.76 -9.13 -14.71
C GLY A 190 -7.26 -7.72 -15.05
N VAL A 191 -7.04 -6.87 -14.05
CA VAL A 191 -6.48 -5.53 -14.24
C VAL A 191 -5.06 -5.60 -14.81
N PHE A 192 -4.22 -6.52 -14.32
CA PHE A 192 -2.87 -6.71 -14.82
C PHE A 192 -2.87 -7.17 -16.29
N TYR A 193 -3.71 -8.13 -16.65
CA TYR A 193 -3.87 -8.59 -18.03
C TYR A 193 -4.31 -7.45 -18.96
N ILE A 194 -5.33 -6.67 -18.54
CA ILE A 194 -5.79 -5.49 -19.26
C ILE A 194 -4.67 -4.46 -19.40
N ALA A 195 -3.90 -4.22 -18.32
CA ALA A 195 -2.81 -3.25 -18.29
C ALA A 195 -1.66 -3.61 -19.22
N VAL A 196 -1.28 -4.89 -19.28
CA VAL A 196 -0.22 -5.38 -20.17
C VAL A 196 -0.68 -5.29 -21.63
N ARG A 197 -1.91 -5.72 -21.94
CA ARG A 197 -2.44 -5.67 -23.31
C ARG A 197 -2.59 -4.24 -23.84
N ASN A 198 -2.91 -3.29 -22.96
CA ASN A 198 -3.20 -1.90 -23.30
C ASN A 198 -2.12 -0.94 -22.78
N PHE A 199 -0.88 -1.42 -22.56
CA PHE A 199 0.16 -0.64 -21.89
C PHE A 199 0.44 0.72 -22.57
N LYS A 200 0.35 0.77 -23.91
CA LYS A 200 0.58 1.99 -24.71
C LYS A 200 -0.58 2.98 -24.65
N THR A 201 -1.80 2.53 -24.36
CA THR A 201 -3.01 3.39 -24.33
C THR A 201 -3.31 3.93 -22.93
N ILE A 202 -2.75 3.30 -21.89
CA ILE A 202 -2.89 3.72 -20.50
C ILE A 202 -2.12 5.03 -20.25
N LYS A 203 -2.83 6.01 -19.70
CA LYS A 203 -2.25 7.29 -19.30
C LYS A 203 -1.69 7.18 -17.89
N TRP A 204 -0.37 7.04 -17.81
CA TRP A 204 0.39 7.07 -16.56
C TRP A 204 0.50 8.51 -16.02
N GLY A 205 -0.46 8.89 -15.18
CA GLY A 205 -0.46 10.15 -14.44
C GLY A 205 0.34 10.07 -13.14
N LEU A 206 0.38 11.20 -12.42
CA LEU A 206 1.07 11.30 -11.14
C LEU A 206 0.57 10.27 -10.12
N TYR A 207 -0.74 10.10 -10.03
CA TYR A 207 -1.34 9.16 -9.09
C TYR A 207 -1.00 7.71 -9.42
N GLU A 208 -1.02 7.31 -10.69
CA GLU A 208 -0.73 5.96 -11.14
C GLU A 208 0.72 5.55 -10.81
N VAL A 209 1.67 6.46 -11.03
CA VAL A 209 3.08 6.26 -10.65
C VAL A 209 3.23 6.22 -9.13
N PHE A 210 2.59 7.14 -8.40
CA PHE A 210 2.62 7.15 -6.94
C PHE A 210 2.06 5.86 -6.32
N ALA A 211 0.88 5.41 -6.79
CA ALA A 211 0.20 4.25 -6.26
C ALA A 211 1.00 2.97 -6.55
N SER A 212 1.48 2.79 -7.79
CA SER A 212 2.30 1.61 -8.15
C SER A 212 3.58 1.51 -7.32
N LEU A 213 4.29 2.63 -7.10
CA LEU A 213 5.46 2.67 -6.23
C LEU A 213 5.11 2.40 -4.76
N THR A 214 4.02 2.99 -4.27
CA THR A 214 3.57 2.78 -2.89
C THR A 214 3.23 1.32 -2.62
N ILE A 215 2.47 0.68 -3.52
CA ILE A 215 2.10 -0.74 -3.44
C ILE A 215 3.38 -1.59 -3.40
N LEU A 216 4.30 -1.39 -4.33
CA LEU A 216 5.54 -2.15 -4.39
C LEU A 216 6.41 -1.97 -3.15
N LEU A 217 6.67 -0.72 -2.73
CA LEU A 217 7.56 -0.42 -1.62
C LEU A 217 6.99 -0.89 -0.27
N LEU A 218 5.67 -0.76 -0.05
CA LEU A 218 5.03 -1.31 1.15
C LEU A 218 5.13 -2.83 1.18
N ALA A 219 4.89 -3.50 0.04
CA ALA A 219 5.01 -4.96 -0.03
C ALA A 219 6.43 -5.42 0.32
N VAL A 220 7.45 -4.82 -0.29
CA VAL A 220 8.86 -5.11 -0.02
C VAL A 220 9.19 -4.89 1.45
N MET A 221 8.75 -3.77 2.03
CA MET A 221 9.00 -3.50 3.45
C MET A 221 8.33 -4.53 4.36
N TYR A 222 7.09 -4.92 4.10
CA TYR A 222 6.33 -5.79 4.99
C TYR A 222 6.71 -7.26 4.91
N VAL A 223 7.14 -7.76 3.74
CA VAL A 223 7.59 -9.16 3.63
C VAL A 223 8.85 -9.46 4.44
N TYR A 224 9.64 -8.42 4.76
CA TYR A 224 10.78 -8.54 5.68
C TYR A 224 10.44 -8.20 7.14
N ALA A 225 9.21 -7.77 7.42
CA ALA A 225 8.79 -7.41 8.78
C ALA A 225 7.86 -8.47 9.40
N TYR A 226 6.98 -9.08 8.61
CA TYR A 226 5.86 -9.89 9.10
C TYR A 226 5.75 -11.24 8.41
N ALA A 227 6.09 -12.31 9.13
CA ALA A 227 6.02 -13.70 8.66
C ALA A 227 4.80 -14.46 9.25
N ASN A 228 3.66 -13.78 9.40
CA ASN A 228 2.45 -14.34 10.03
C ASN A 228 1.18 -13.81 9.34
N TYR A 229 0.24 -14.71 9.03
CA TYR A 229 -0.97 -14.37 8.26
C TYR A 229 -1.86 -13.32 8.94
N GLY A 230 -1.99 -13.32 10.27
CA GLY A 230 -2.77 -12.30 10.98
C GLY A 230 -2.13 -10.91 10.91
N LEU A 231 -0.80 -10.84 11.03
CA LEU A 231 -0.05 -9.59 10.89
C LEU A 231 -0.08 -9.07 9.45
N ILE A 232 0.04 -9.98 8.47
CA ILE A 232 -0.12 -9.66 7.05
C ILE A 232 -1.51 -9.11 6.80
N ALA A 233 -2.57 -9.81 7.23
CA ALA A 233 -3.95 -9.38 7.07
C ALA A 233 -4.21 -7.96 7.62
N ARG A 234 -3.67 -7.65 8.81
CA ARG A 234 -3.77 -6.33 9.43
C ARG A 234 -3.01 -5.23 8.67
N THR A 235 -1.77 -5.52 8.26
CA THR A 235 -0.87 -4.50 7.67
C THR A 235 -1.20 -4.23 6.20
N LYS A 236 -1.78 -5.22 5.51
CA LYS A 236 -2.28 -5.14 4.13
C LYS A 236 -3.21 -3.95 3.89
N ILE A 237 -3.98 -3.55 4.90
CA ILE A 237 -4.93 -2.43 4.87
C ILE A 237 -4.26 -1.12 4.47
N MET A 238 -2.99 -0.93 4.83
CA MET A 238 -2.25 0.28 4.48
C MET A 238 -2.00 0.40 2.98
N ALA A 239 -1.94 -0.72 2.26
CA ALA A 239 -1.80 -0.73 0.81
C ALA A 239 -3.14 -0.67 0.07
N MET A 240 -4.26 -1.04 0.72
CA MET A 240 -5.56 -1.22 0.06
C MET A 240 -6.13 0.05 -0.60
N PRO A 241 -6.14 1.24 0.04
CA PRO A 241 -6.65 2.45 -0.62
C PRO A 241 -5.93 2.72 -1.95
N PHE A 242 -4.60 2.53 -1.98
CA PHE A 242 -3.79 2.75 -3.18
C PHE A 242 -4.06 1.67 -4.24
N LEU A 243 -4.10 0.41 -3.82
CA LEU A 243 -4.36 -0.74 -4.69
C LEU A 243 -5.73 -0.63 -5.38
N TYR A 244 -6.78 -0.34 -4.62
CA TYR A 244 -8.15 -0.33 -5.12
C TYR A 244 -8.40 0.81 -6.10
N ILE A 245 -7.94 2.00 -5.77
CA ILE A 245 -8.12 3.16 -6.65
C ILE A 245 -7.23 3.02 -7.90
N PHE A 246 -6.03 2.46 -7.77
CA PHE A 246 -5.20 2.11 -8.91
C PHE A 246 -5.95 1.17 -9.88
N MET A 247 -6.53 0.09 -9.36
CA MET A 247 -7.33 -0.85 -10.16
C MET A 247 -8.50 -0.17 -10.86
N VAL A 248 -9.30 0.59 -10.11
CA VAL A 248 -10.47 1.29 -10.64
C VAL A 248 -10.07 2.27 -11.74
N LYS A 249 -8.97 3.01 -11.58
CA LYS A 249 -8.51 3.97 -12.60
C LYS A 249 -7.99 3.30 -13.85
N ILE A 250 -7.21 2.22 -13.74
CA ILE A 250 -6.74 1.48 -14.92
C ILE A 250 -7.94 0.90 -15.69
N PHE A 251 -8.89 0.31 -14.97
CA PHE A 251 -10.09 -0.26 -15.55
C PHE A 251 -10.96 0.79 -16.26
N ALA A 252 -11.17 1.95 -15.62
CA ALA A 252 -11.92 3.07 -16.19
C ALA A 252 -11.24 3.76 -17.39
N GLN A 253 -9.94 3.56 -17.60
CA GLN A 253 -9.22 4.07 -18.77
C GLN A 253 -9.37 3.18 -20.00
N VAL A 254 -9.52 1.86 -19.79
CA VAL A 254 -9.53 0.89 -20.90
C VAL A 254 -10.95 0.57 -21.36
N ILE A 255 -11.93 0.54 -20.47
CA ILE A 255 -13.32 0.29 -20.87
C ILE A 255 -13.91 1.57 -21.47
N PRO A 256 -14.46 1.53 -22.70
CA PRO A 256 -15.07 2.69 -23.31
C PRO A 256 -16.21 3.20 -22.43
N ARG A 257 -16.26 4.53 -22.27
CA ARG A 257 -17.38 5.20 -21.62
C ARG A 257 -18.62 4.96 -22.48
N GLU A 258 -19.71 4.47 -21.89
CA GLU A 258 -21.01 4.50 -22.59
C GLU A 258 -21.27 5.97 -22.99
N PRO A 259 -21.53 6.26 -24.27
CA PRO A 259 -21.96 7.59 -24.65
C PRO A 259 -23.32 7.85 -23.98
N ASN A 260 -23.37 8.89 -23.15
CA ASN A 260 -24.63 9.47 -22.68
C ASN A 260 -25.32 10.19 -23.84
#